data_AF-A0A3D2I9B6-F1
#
_entry.id   AF-A0A3D2I9B6-F1
#
_cell.length_a   1.000
_cell.length_b   1.000
_cell.length_c   1.000
_cell.angle_alpha   90.00
_cell.angle_beta   90.00
_cell.angle_gamma   90.00
#
_symmetry.space_group_name_H-M   'P 1'
#
loop_
_entity.id
_entity.type
_entity.pdbx_description
1 polymer ?
#
loop_
_entity_poly.entity_id
_entity_poly.type
_entity_poly.pdbx_seq_one_letter_code
_entity_poly.pdbx_strand_id
1 'polypeptide(L)'
;MQETNAPQGKKPRRLVIIVAAVAVCAIAAALFLLARPAMAVSAAISGLEGPDLPPIQEIQAAKERYDALSGLQKGFVSNSALLNQKYEERKTEDCTKKANQIASTIRAGGIGCTATYENDVLHIVEDFNVNYSLVMLNANTIVGPNIASASGTAKRSFEEMGYPEVSVIIEARISGVVICTAKDGTLTS
;
A
#
# COMPACT_ATOMS: atom_id res chain seq x y z
N MET A 1 6.99 11.85 89.68
CA MET A 1 6.97 11.20 88.35
C MET A 1 5.89 11.90 87.54
N GLN A 2 6.28 12.76 86.59
CA GLN A 2 5.37 13.42 85.65
C GLN A 2 5.88 13.06 84.25
N GLU A 3 5.12 12.23 83.53
CA GLU A 3 5.41 11.89 82.14
C GLU A 3 5.19 13.11 81.26
N THR A 4 6.29 13.58 80.65
CA THR A 4 6.29 14.51 79.53
C THR A 4 5.82 13.77 78.27
N ASN A 5 4.56 13.96 77.90
CA ASN A 5 4.07 13.58 76.57
C ASN A 5 4.63 14.55 75.52
N ALA A 6 5.52 14.03 74.66
CA ALA A 6 6.09 14.75 73.53
C ALA A 6 5.02 15.15 72.50
N PRO A 7 5.15 16.32 71.84
CA PRO A 7 4.21 16.73 70.81
C PRO A 7 4.38 15.81 69.58
N GLN A 8 3.29 15.15 69.18
CA GLN A 8 3.24 14.38 67.95
C GLN A 8 3.55 15.30 66.75
N GLY A 9 4.73 15.08 66.16
CA GLY A 9 5.17 15.78 64.96
C GLY A 9 4.23 15.50 63.79
N LYS A 10 3.36 16.47 63.47
CA LYS A 10 2.71 16.52 62.14
C LYS A 10 3.79 16.79 61.09
N LYS A 11 4.13 15.78 60.27
CA LYS A 11 4.47 15.89 58.83
C LYS A 11 4.71 14.49 58.26
N PRO A 12 4.14 14.14 57.08
CA PRO A 12 4.78 14.56 55.83
C PRO A 12 3.80 14.82 54.67
N ARG A 13 2.61 15.42 54.90
CA ARG A 13 1.67 15.73 53.81
C ARG A 13 2.31 16.55 52.67
N ARG A 14 3.21 17.48 52.98
CA ARG A 14 3.93 18.27 51.96
C ARG A 14 4.89 17.44 51.11
N LEU A 15 5.60 16.47 51.71
CA LEU A 15 6.54 15.63 50.99
C LEU A 15 5.79 14.71 50.01
N VAL A 16 4.66 14.13 50.45
CA VAL A 16 3.80 13.29 49.61
C VAL A 16 3.20 14.08 48.45
N ILE A 17 2.75 15.32 48.68
CA ILE A 17 2.24 16.20 47.61
C ILE A 17 3.32 16.54 46.59
N ILE A 18 4.55 16.83 47.04
CA ILE A 18 5.67 17.15 46.14
C ILE A 18 6.05 15.93 45.30
N VAL A 19 6.16 14.75 45.90
CA VAL A 19 6.47 13.51 45.17
C VAL A 19 5.38 13.17 44.15
N ALA A 20 4.10 13.32 44.53
CA ALA A 20 2.98 13.12 43.61
C ALA A 20 3.01 14.13 42.45
N ALA A 21 3.28 15.41 42.72
CA ALA A 21 3.39 16.44 41.68
C ALA A 21 4.56 16.17 40.71
N VAL A 22 5.72 15.76 41.22
CA VAL A 22 6.88 15.40 40.39
C VAL A 22 6.57 14.18 39.52
N ALA A 23 5.90 13.16 40.08
CA ALA A 23 5.48 11.99 39.31
C ALA A 23 4.50 12.35 38.19
N VAL A 24 3.50 13.20 38.47
CA VAL A 24 2.54 13.69 37.45
C VAL A 24 3.25 14.48 36.35
N CYS A 25 4.18 15.38 36.70
CA CYS A 25 4.95 16.13 35.72
C CYS A 25 5.85 15.23 34.85
N ALA A 26 6.48 14.21 35.44
CA ALA A 26 7.31 13.25 34.72
C ALA A 26 6.46 12.40 33.74
N ILE A 27 5.28 11.96 34.17
CA ILE A 27 4.33 11.23 33.33
C ILE A 27 3.83 12.12 32.19
N ALA A 28 3.49 13.39 32.45
CA ALA A 28 3.07 14.34 31.44
C ALA A 28 4.18 14.62 30.40
N ALA A 29 5.42 14.79 30.84
CA ALA A 29 6.57 14.97 29.95
C ALA A 29 6.83 13.72 29.10
N ALA A 30 6.70 12.51 29.68
CA ALA A 30 6.83 11.26 28.95
C ALA A 30 5.73 11.07 27.91
N LEU A 31 4.46 11.37 28.26
CA LEU A 31 3.34 11.36 27.33
C LEU A 31 3.55 12.35 26.18
N PHE A 32 4.07 13.55 26.47
CA PHE A 32 4.35 14.55 25.45
C PHE A 32 5.46 14.12 24.49
N LEU A 33 6.52 13.49 25.00
CA LEU A 33 7.59 12.92 24.17
C LEU A 33 7.08 11.77 23.29
N LEU A 34 6.17 10.94 23.80
CA LEU A 34 5.53 9.87 23.04
C LEU A 34 4.57 10.40 21.96
N ALA A 35 3.84 11.49 22.23
CA ALA A 35 2.85 12.06 21.31
C ALA A 35 3.46 12.88 20.16
N ARG A 36 4.66 13.46 20.33
CA ARG A 36 5.35 14.24 19.28
C ARG A 36 5.45 13.55 17.92
N PRO A 37 5.97 12.32 17.80
CA PRO A 37 6.06 11.64 16.50
C PRO A 37 4.67 11.33 15.92
N ALA A 38 3.68 10.99 16.76
CA ALA A 38 2.31 10.76 16.30
C ALA A 38 1.66 12.05 15.75
N MET A 39 1.90 13.20 16.39
CA MET A 39 1.42 14.50 15.89
C MET A 39 2.08 14.89 14.57
N ALA A 40 3.38 14.62 14.40
CA ALA A 40 4.07 14.87 13.14
C ALA A 40 3.51 14.00 11.99
N VAL A 41 3.19 12.73 12.28
CA VAL A 41 2.51 11.85 11.33
C VAL A 41 1.11 12.36 11.04
N SER A 42 0.32 12.74 12.05
CA SER A 42 -1.02 13.29 11.81
C SER A 42 -0.98 14.55 10.95
N ALA A 43 0.00 15.44 11.13
CA ALA A 43 0.14 16.61 10.29
C ALA A 43 0.47 16.25 8.83
N ALA A 44 1.29 15.21 8.62
CA ALA A 44 1.58 14.69 7.28
C ALA A 44 0.32 14.10 6.63
N ILE A 45 -0.49 13.36 7.39
CA ILE A 45 -1.77 12.80 6.92
C ILE A 45 -2.76 13.91 6.56
N SER A 46 -2.89 14.93 7.41
CA SER A 46 -3.72 16.09 7.10
C SER A 46 -3.21 16.86 5.87
N GLY A 47 -1.91 16.82 5.58
CA GLY A 47 -1.36 17.34 4.32
C GLY A 47 -1.84 16.60 3.07
N LEU A 48 -2.34 15.36 3.21
CA LEU A 48 -2.98 14.59 2.13
C LEU A 48 -4.48 14.93 1.97
N GLU A 49 -5.04 15.74 2.87
CA GLU A 49 -6.40 16.25 2.74
C GLU A 49 -6.41 17.35 1.69
N GLY A 50 -7.01 17.05 0.54
CA GLY A 50 -7.09 17.99 -0.57
C GLY A 50 -8.02 17.48 -1.67
N PRO A 51 -8.46 18.37 -2.57
CA PRO A 51 -9.25 18.00 -3.74
C PRO A 51 -8.44 17.14 -4.72
N ASP A 52 -7.14 17.41 -4.80
CA ASP A 52 -6.22 16.64 -5.63
C ASP A 52 -5.71 15.42 -4.88
N LEU A 53 -5.58 14.31 -5.58
CA LEU A 53 -4.82 13.19 -5.03
C LEU A 53 -3.33 13.60 -4.94
N PRO A 54 -2.64 13.28 -3.83
CA PRO A 54 -1.20 13.51 -3.70
C PRO A 54 -0.39 12.47 -4.47
N PRO A 55 0.87 12.74 -4.84
CA PRO A 55 1.77 11.77 -5.45
C PRO A 55 1.94 10.51 -4.58
N ILE A 56 2.14 9.34 -5.21
CA ILE A 56 2.29 8.08 -4.48
C ILE A 56 3.46 8.11 -3.48
N GLN A 57 4.53 8.83 -3.80
CA GLN A 57 5.71 8.97 -2.93
C GLN A 57 5.38 9.71 -1.63
N GLU A 58 4.47 10.68 -1.67
CA GLU A 58 4.06 11.41 -0.46
C GLU A 58 3.18 10.54 0.44
N ILE A 59 2.27 9.77 -0.16
CA ILE A 59 1.42 8.81 0.55
C ILE A 59 2.29 7.71 1.19
N GLN A 60 3.25 7.17 0.44
CA GLN A 60 4.19 6.16 0.93
C GLN A 60 5.05 6.70 2.06
N ALA A 61 5.61 7.91 1.93
CA ALA A 61 6.40 8.52 3.00
C ALA A 61 5.57 8.73 4.28
N ALA A 62 4.30 9.11 4.17
CA ALA A 62 3.41 9.24 5.32
C ALA A 62 3.05 7.88 5.93
N LYS A 63 2.85 6.85 5.10
CA LYS A 63 2.60 5.46 5.52
C LYS A 63 3.80 4.85 6.24
N GLU A 64 5.01 5.02 5.71
CA GLU A 64 6.25 4.57 6.34
C GLU A 64 6.45 5.21 7.72
N ARG A 65 6.22 6.52 7.83
CA ARG A 65 6.29 7.21 9.12
C ARG A 65 5.23 6.72 10.10
N TYR A 66 4.02 6.44 9.62
CA TYR A 66 2.96 5.84 10.43
C TYR A 66 3.35 4.44 10.89
N ASP A 67 3.91 3.61 10.02
CA ASP A 67 4.30 2.24 10.35
C ASP A 67 5.52 2.14 11.26
N ALA A 68 6.41 3.13 11.22
CA ALA A 68 7.50 3.28 12.17
C ALA A 68 7.03 3.65 13.59
N LEU A 69 5.78 4.10 13.78
CA LEU A 69 5.24 4.38 15.11
C LEU A 69 5.02 3.09 15.90
N SER A 70 5.34 3.14 17.19
CA SER A 70 4.94 2.09 18.13
C SER A 70 3.41 2.00 18.23
N GLY A 71 2.88 0.85 18.66
CA GLY A 71 1.43 0.63 18.78
C GLY A 71 0.72 1.69 19.66
N LEU A 72 1.36 2.11 20.75
CA LEU A 72 0.83 3.20 21.60
C LEU A 72 0.80 4.55 20.86
N GLN A 73 1.81 4.83 20.03
CA GLN A 73 1.88 6.06 19.26
C GLN A 73 0.86 6.10 18.12
N LYS A 74 0.60 4.96 17.46
CA LYS A 74 -0.45 4.83 16.44
C LYS A 74 -1.83 5.23 16.98
N GLY A 75 -2.09 4.96 18.28
CA GLY A 75 -3.33 5.37 18.95
C GLY A 75 -3.53 6.88 19.10
N PHE A 76 -2.47 7.69 18.93
CA PHE A 76 -2.54 9.16 18.96
C PHE A 76 -2.62 9.79 17.56
N VAL A 77 -2.58 9.00 16.49
CA VAL A 77 -2.65 9.50 15.11
C VAL A 77 -4.11 9.62 14.69
N SER A 78 -4.56 10.85 14.48
CA SER A 78 -5.85 11.11 13.82
C SER A 78 -5.79 10.77 12.33
N ASN A 79 -6.95 10.40 11.78
CA ASN A 79 -7.17 10.19 10.34
C ASN A 79 -6.28 9.12 9.69
N SER A 80 -5.76 8.15 10.45
CA SER A 80 -4.95 7.05 9.89
C SER A 80 -5.68 6.23 8.82
N ALA A 81 -7.01 6.17 8.85
CA ALA A 81 -7.82 5.56 7.79
C ALA A 81 -7.70 6.28 6.43
N LEU A 82 -7.47 7.60 6.45
CA LEU A 82 -7.32 8.41 5.24
C LEU A 82 -6.06 8.02 4.45
N LEU A 83 -4.98 7.59 5.12
CA LEU A 83 -3.76 7.12 4.45
C LEU A 83 -4.04 5.95 3.52
N ASN A 84 -4.73 4.93 4.04
CA ASN A 84 -5.08 3.76 3.24
C ASN A 84 -6.07 4.13 2.15
N GLN A 85 -7.07 4.97 2.45
CA GLN A 85 -8.01 5.43 1.43
C GLN A 85 -7.29 6.14 0.28
N LYS A 86 -6.45 7.14 0.57
CA LYS A 86 -5.71 7.89 -0.45
C LYS A 86 -4.73 7.01 -1.22
N TYR A 87 -4.10 6.05 -0.56
CA TYR A 87 -3.25 5.06 -1.21
C TYR A 87 -4.03 4.23 -2.24
N GLU A 88 -5.18 3.64 -1.84
CA GLU A 88 -6.00 2.84 -2.74
C GLU A 88 -6.59 3.65 -3.89
N GLU A 89 -7.04 4.89 -3.62
CA GLU A 89 -7.54 5.80 -4.66
C GLU A 89 -6.43 6.13 -5.69
N ARG A 90 -5.22 6.48 -5.22
CA ARG A 90 -4.09 6.80 -6.10
C ARG A 90 -3.63 5.60 -6.90
N LYS A 91 -3.49 4.45 -6.23
CA LYS A 91 -3.11 3.19 -6.85
C LYS A 91 -4.09 2.82 -7.95
N THR A 92 -5.39 2.90 -7.69
CA THR A 92 -6.42 2.60 -8.69
C THR A 92 -6.30 3.51 -9.90
N GLU A 93 -6.13 4.82 -9.70
CA GLU A 93 -5.98 5.79 -10.78
C GLU A 93 -4.72 5.53 -11.63
N ASP A 94 -3.56 5.40 -10.98
CA ASP A 94 -2.28 5.16 -11.63
C ASP A 94 -2.29 3.82 -12.38
N CYS A 95 -2.80 2.77 -11.74
CA CYS A 95 -2.82 1.44 -12.33
C CYS A 95 -3.80 1.35 -13.49
N THR A 96 -4.96 2.01 -13.40
CA THR A 96 -5.91 2.09 -14.51
C THR A 96 -5.32 2.83 -15.71
N LYS A 97 -4.64 3.97 -15.47
CA LYS A 97 -3.94 4.71 -16.54
C LYS A 97 -2.86 3.84 -17.18
N LYS A 98 -2.06 3.15 -16.36
CA LYS A 98 -1.00 2.26 -16.84
C LYS A 98 -1.55 1.06 -17.61
N ALA A 99 -2.62 0.44 -17.13
CA ALA A 99 -3.32 -0.65 -17.79
C ALA A 99 -3.80 -0.23 -19.20
N ASN A 100 -4.39 0.96 -19.33
CA ASN A 100 -4.82 1.49 -20.62
C ASN A 100 -3.63 1.75 -21.56
N GLN A 101 -2.50 2.24 -21.04
CA GLN A 101 -1.27 2.39 -21.82
C GLN A 101 -0.74 1.03 -22.30
N ILE A 102 -0.69 0.03 -21.41
CA ILE A 102 -0.26 -1.33 -21.73
C ILE A 102 -1.17 -1.95 -22.78
N ALA A 103 -2.49 -1.82 -22.64
CA ALA A 103 -3.45 -2.32 -23.63
C ALA A 103 -3.23 -1.71 -25.03
N SER A 104 -2.79 -0.46 -25.10
CA SER A 104 -2.50 0.23 -26.36
C SER A 104 -1.19 -0.21 -27.03
N THR A 105 -0.24 -0.77 -26.26
CA THR A 105 1.09 -1.17 -26.74
C THR A 105 1.22 -2.68 -26.94
N ILE A 106 0.49 -3.48 -26.18
CA ILE A 106 0.42 -4.93 -26.41
C ILE A 106 -0.31 -5.17 -27.73
N ARG A 107 0.46 -5.55 -28.74
CA ARG A 107 -0.02 -6.16 -29.97
C ARG A 107 0.81 -7.41 -30.21
N ALA A 108 0.46 -8.54 -29.61
CA ALA A 108 1.08 -9.81 -29.95
C ALA A 108 0.60 -10.37 -31.30
N GLY A 109 0.03 -9.53 -32.18
CA GLY A 109 -0.57 -9.94 -33.46
C GLY A 109 -2.05 -10.33 -33.35
N GLY A 110 -2.70 -10.09 -32.20
CA GLY A 110 -4.13 -10.27 -32.01
C GLY A 110 -4.99 -9.25 -32.79
N ILE A 111 -6.25 -9.60 -32.99
CA ILE A 111 -7.30 -8.76 -33.59
C ILE A 111 -8.09 -7.93 -32.57
N GLY A 112 -7.95 -8.26 -31.29
CA GLY A 112 -8.59 -7.55 -30.18
C GLY A 112 -7.75 -7.68 -28.92
N CYS A 113 -7.74 -6.63 -28.11
CA CYS A 113 -7.11 -6.59 -26.80
C CYS A 113 -8.05 -5.90 -25.84
N THR A 114 -8.40 -6.57 -24.74
CA THR A 114 -9.16 -5.97 -23.63
C THR A 114 -8.34 -6.06 -22.37
N ALA A 115 -8.21 -4.95 -21.64
CA ALA A 115 -7.52 -4.89 -20.37
C ALA A 115 -8.48 -4.43 -19.27
N THR A 116 -8.49 -5.14 -18.15
CA THR A 116 -9.27 -4.82 -16.96
C THR A 116 -8.34 -4.82 -15.77
N TYR A 117 -8.36 -3.75 -14.97
CA TYR A 117 -7.64 -3.68 -13.72
C TYR A 117 -8.63 -3.74 -12.56
N GLU A 118 -8.53 -4.78 -11.73
CA GLU A 118 -9.39 -4.97 -10.57
C GLU A 118 -8.66 -5.75 -9.48
N ASN A 119 -8.85 -5.39 -8.21
CA ASN A 119 -8.32 -6.12 -7.05
C ASN A 119 -6.83 -6.47 -7.19
N ASP A 120 -6.01 -5.49 -7.57
CA ASP A 120 -4.55 -5.65 -7.77
C ASP A 120 -4.16 -6.61 -8.90
N VAL A 121 -5.08 -6.91 -9.80
CA VAL A 121 -4.82 -7.74 -10.97
C VAL A 121 -5.12 -6.94 -12.23
N LEU A 122 -4.11 -6.79 -13.08
CA LEU A 122 -4.29 -6.42 -14.47
C LEU A 122 -4.53 -7.69 -15.28
N HIS A 123 -5.77 -7.89 -15.73
CA HIS A 123 -6.13 -8.97 -16.63
C HIS A 123 -6.24 -8.46 -18.06
N ILE A 124 -5.48 -9.06 -18.97
CA ILE A 124 -5.45 -8.74 -20.38
C ILE A 124 -5.88 -9.96 -21.16
N VAL A 125 -6.79 -9.77 -22.10
CA VAL A 125 -7.21 -10.80 -23.04
C VAL A 125 -6.84 -10.35 -24.44
N GLU A 126 -6.02 -11.13 -25.12
CA GLU A 126 -5.69 -10.96 -26.53
C GLU A 126 -6.41 -12.01 -27.37
N ASP A 127 -7.29 -11.56 -28.26
CA ASP A 127 -7.99 -12.41 -29.20
C ASP A 127 -7.22 -12.50 -30.52
N PHE A 128 -7.03 -13.71 -31.04
CA PHE A 128 -6.35 -13.99 -32.30
C PHE A 128 -7.32 -14.45 -33.38
N ASN A 129 -7.12 -13.98 -34.61
CA ASN A 129 -7.88 -14.47 -35.77
C ASN A 129 -7.38 -15.85 -36.20
N VAL A 130 -8.30 -16.66 -36.71
CA VAL A 130 -8.10 -18.08 -36.88
C VAL A 130 -7.59 -18.40 -38.29
N ASN A 131 -6.33 -18.83 -38.38
CA ASN A 131 -5.93 -19.88 -39.30
C ASN A 131 -5.56 -21.09 -38.43
N TYR A 132 -6.56 -21.94 -38.19
CA TYR A 132 -6.66 -22.96 -37.12
C TYR A 132 -5.43 -23.87 -36.99
N SER A 133 -4.74 -24.14 -38.09
CA SER A 133 -3.64 -25.11 -38.17
C SER A 133 -2.27 -24.54 -37.78
N LEU A 134 -2.03 -23.23 -37.96
CA LEU A 134 -0.70 -22.61 -37.75
C LEU A 134 -0.51 -22.03 -36.36
N VAL A 135 -1.60 -21.61 -35.69
CA VAL A 135 -1.52 -20.96 -34.37
C VAL A 135 -1.49 -21.99 -33.24
N MET A 136 -2.22 -23.10 -33.31
CA MET A 136 -2.16 -24.13 -32.26
C MET A 136 -0.79 -24.83 -32.18
N LEU A 137 -0.13 -25.08 -33.32
CA LEU A 137 1.25 -25.61 -33.35
C LEU A 137 2.29 -24.62 -32.82
N ASN A 138 1.97 -23.32 -32.82
CA ASN A 138 2.85 -22.23 -32.41
C ASN A 138 2.44 -21.56 -31.08
N ALA A 139 1.36 -22.01 -30.44
CA ALA A 139 0.84 -21.39 -29.22
C ALA A 139 1.87 -21.49 -28.09
N ASN A 140 2.53 -22.63 -27.94
CA ASN A 140 3.52 -22.84 -26.89
C ASN A 140 4.94 -22.35 -27.28
N THR A 141 5.25 -22.28 -28.57
CA THR A 141 6.60 -21.94 -29.06
C THR A 141 6.76 -20.48 -29.49
N ILE A 142 5.66 -19.78 -29.82
CA ILE A 142 5.68 -18.38 -30.30
C ILE A 142 4.78 -17.50 -29.44
N VAL A 143 3.49 -17.85 -29.30
CA VAL A 143 2.53 -16.98 -28.57
C VAL A 143 2.86 -16.93 -27.09
N GLY A 144 3.09 -18.10 -26.48
CA GLY A 144 3.42 -18.25 -25.06
C GLY A 144 4.61 -17.38 -24.64
N PRO A 145 5.82 -17.56 -25.22
CA PRO A 145 6.96 -16.74 -24.87
C PRO A 145 6.72 -15.22 -25.03
N ASN A 146 5.94 -14.82 -26.05
CA ASN A 146 5.60 -13.41 -26.27
C ASN A 146 4.67 -12.85 -25.17
N ILE A 147 3.59 -13.55 -24.83
CA ILE A 147 2.68 -13.12 -23.76
C ILE A 147 3.35 -13.19 -22.38
N ALA A 148 4.24 -14.16 -22.17
CA ALA A 148 5.07 -14.23 -20.98
C ALA A 148 5.97 -13.00 -20.87
N SER A 149 6.76 -12.70 -21.90
CA SER A 149 7.60 -11.50 -21.94
C SER A 149 6.80 -10.20 -21.74
N ALA A 150 5.62 -10.08 -22.37
CA ALA A 150 4.74 -8.94 -22.22
C ALA A 150 4.22 -8.80 -20.78
N SER A 151 3.74 -9.89 -20.16
CA SER A 151 3.27 -9.89 -18.78
C SER A 151 4.38 -9.54 -17.79
N GLY A 152 5.61 -10.02 -18.01
CA GLY A 152 6.77 -9.71 -17.17
C GLY A 152 7.22 -8.25 -17.31
N THR A 153 7.21 -7.72 -18.52
CA THR A 153 7.49 -6.30 -18.78
C THR A 153 6.44 -5.39 -18.12
N ALA A 154 5.16 -5.74 -18.26
CA ALA A 154 4.08 -5.03 -17.60
C ALA A 154 4.22 -5.07 -16.08
N LYS A 155 4.47 -6.25 -15.50
CA LYS A 155 4.70 -6.43 -14.06
C LYS A 155 5.82 -5.52 -13.55
N ARG A 156 6.99 -5.53 -14.21
CA ARG A 156 8.12 -4.66 -13.84
C ARG A 156 7.75 -3.19 -13.88
N SER A 157 6.92 -2.77 -14.83
CA SER A 157 6.49 -1.37 -14.91
C SER A 157 5.59 -0.94 -13.73
N PHE A 158 4.82 -1.86 -13.14
CA PHE A 158 4.07 -1.59 -11.91
C PHE A 158 4.99 -1.57 -10.67
N GLU A 159 5.99 -2.44 -10.63
CA GLU A 159 7.03 -2.43 -9.58
C GLU A 159 7.79 -1.10 -9.57
N GLU A 160 8.19 -0.61 -10.74
CA GLU A 160 8.87 0.69 -10.91
C GLU A 160 7.99 1.89 -10.49
N MET A 161 6.66 1.74 -10.59
CA MET A 161 5.70 2.73 -10.10
C MET A 161 5.46 2.67 -8.58
N GLY A 162 6.01 1.65 -7.90
CA GLY A 162 5.83 1.45 -6.46
C GLY A 162 4.62 0.58 -6.09
N TYR A 163 4.12 -0.24 -7.03
CA TYR A 163 3.01 -1.18 -6.83
C TYR A 163 3.43 -2.64 -7.07
N PRO A 164 4.42 -3.18 -6.31
CA PRO A 164 4.94 -4.53 -6.50
C PRO A 164 3.91 -5.64 -6.22
N GLU A 165 2.81 -5.33 -5.55
CA GLU A 165 1.71 -6.25 -5.28
C GLU A 165 0.83 -6.51 -6.51
N VAL A 166 0.83 -5.61 -7.51
CA VAL A 166 -0.02 -5.74 -8.70
C VAL A 166 0.44 -6.92 -9.56
N SER A 167 -0.44 -7.89 -9.78
CA SER A 167 -0.19 -9.03 -10.67
C SER A 167 -0.68 -8.72 -12.09
N VAL A 168 0.01 -9.26 -13.09
CA VAL A 168 -0.38 -9.13 -14.50
C VAL A 168 -0.65 -10.51 -15.07
N ILE A 169 -1.86 -10.71 -15.60
CA ILE A 169 -2.28 -11.92 -16.29
C ILE A 169 -2.60 -11.56 -17.73
N ILE A 170 -2.02 -12.28 -18.68
CA ILE A 170 -2.35 -12.18 -20.10
C ILE A 170 -2.88 -13.53 -20.57
N GLU A 171 -4.09 -13.54 -21.13
CA GLU A 171 -4.71 -14.68 -21.78
C GLU A 171 -4.73 -14.48 -23.29
N ALA A 172 -4.14 -15.43 -24.02
CA ALA A 172 -4.32 -15.51 -25.46
C ALA A 172 -5.52 -16.42 -25.79
N ARG A 173 -6.43 -15.93 -26.63
CA ARG A 173 -7.64 -16.65 -27.03
C ARG A 173 -7.75 -16.81 -28.54
N ILE A 174 -8.33 -17.92 -28.96
CA ILE A 174 -8.74 -18.18 -30.35
C ILE A 174 -10.21 -18.58 -30.33
N SER A 175 -11.07 -17.83 -31.01
CA SER A 175 -12.52 -18.10 -31.05
C SER A 175 -13.14 -18.29 -29.64
N GLY A 176 -12.67 -17.50 -28.67
CA GLY A 176 -13.12 -17.58 -27.27
C GLY A 176 -12.50 -18.69 -26.43
N VAL A 177 -11.63 -19.55 -27.00
CA VAL A 177 -10.91 -20.60 -26.27
C VAL A 177 -9.54 -20.09 -25.85
N VAL A 178 -9.22 -20.14 -24.56
CA VAL A 178 -7.88 -19.84 -24.03
C VAL A 178 -6.89 -20.88 -24.53
N ILE A 179 -5.83 -20.43 -25.21
CA ILE A 179 -4.78 -21.30 -25.75
C ILE A 179 -3.49 -21.25 -24.92
N CYS A 180 -3.23 -20.12 -24.26
CA CYS A 180 -2.15 -19.98 -23.30
C CYS A 180 -2.42 -18.80 -22.37
N THR A 181 -1.91 -18.93 -21.16
CA THR A 181 -1.98 -17.89 -20.14
C THR A 181 -0.57 -17.62 -19.63
N ALA A 182 -0.27 -16.37 -19.38
CA ALA A 182 0.95 -15.97 -18.69
C ALA A 182 0.60 -15.11 -17.49
N LYS A 183 1.35 -15.31 -16.41
CA LYS A 183 1.28 -14.53 -15.19
C LYS A 183 2.67 -14.03 -14.82
N ASP A 184 2.82 -12.71 -14.68
CA ASP A 184 4.02 -12.06 -14.15
C ASP A 184 5.34 -12.55 -14.80
N GLY A 185 5.34 -12.75 -16.12
CA GLY A 185 6.53 -13.23 -16.84
C GLY A 185 6.59 -14.74 -17.07
N THR A 186 5.67 -15.50 -16.49
CA THR A 186 5.71 -16.97 -16.47
C THR A 186 4.50 -17.56 -17.19
N LEU A 187 4.73 -18.53 -18.08
CA LEU A 187 3.64 -19.29 -18.67
C LEU A 187 2.97 -20.18 -17.63
N THR A 188 1.65 -20.14 -17.60
CA THR A 188 0.82 -20.99 -16.75
C THR A 188 0.07 -21.96 -17.66
N SER A 189 0.19 -23.25 -17.34
CA SER A 189 -0.46 -24.36 -18.07
C SER A 189 -1.97 -24.39 -17.87
#